data_AF-A0A954N656-F1
#
_entry.id   AF-A0A954N656-F1
#
_cell.length_a   1.000
_cell.length_b   1.000
_cell.length_c   1.000
_cell.angle_alpha   90.00
_cell.angle_beta   90.00
_cell.angle_gamma   90.00
#
_symmetry.space_group_name_H-M   'P 1'
#
loop_
_entity.id
_entity.type
_entity.pdbx_description
1 polymer ?
#
loop_
_entity_poly.entity_id
_entity_poly.type
_entity_poly.pdbx_seq_one_letter_code
_entity_poly.pdbx_strand_id
1 'polypeptide(L)'
;LHISILEPPQPMTFTDEEDLLNQIVPGQDGLILSADGKSGTFLPSVWETLPEKREFWRALKLKAHLPESYWSSSVQVSRYHTYSAEEDELPFTDSDSDV
;
A
#
# COMPACT_ATOMS: atom_id res chain seq x y z
N LEU A 1 -17.73 3.12 -12.32
CA LEU A 1 -16.49 2.34 -12.60
C LEU A 1 -15.46 2.71 -11.52
N HIS A 2 -14.79 1.78 -10.81
CA HIS A 2 -13.76 2.17 -9.83
C HIS A 2 -12.43 2.40 -10.55
N ILE A 3 -12.00 3.66 -10.67
CA ILE A 3 -10.67 3.99 -11.17
C ILE A 3 -9.76 4.19 -9.96
N SER A 4 -8.91 3.20 -9.68
CA SER A 4 -7.88 3.33 -8.63
C SER A 4 -6.69 4.09 -9.21
N ILE A 5 -6.50 5.34 -8.79
CA ILE A 5 -5.29 6.10 -9.15
C ILE A 5 -4.19 5.68 -8.17
N LEU A 6 -3.15 5.04 -8.72
CA LEU A 6 -1.94 4.64 -7.99
C LEU A 6 -0.92 5.77 -8.10
N GLU A 7 -0.50 6.33 -6.97
CA GLU A 7 0.69 7.18 -6.97
C GLU A 7 1.95 6.34 -7.25
N PRO A 8 2.95 6.90 -7.94
CA PRO A 8 4.22 6.21 -8.14
C PRO A 8 4.85 5.89 -6.77
N PRO A 9 5.30 4.64 -6.55
CA PRO A 9 5.90 4.24 -5.29
C PRO A 9 7.12 5.09 -4.94
N GLN A 10 7.12 5.64 -3.73
CA GLN A 10 8.20 6.46 -3.19
C GLN A 10 9.10 5.61 -2.27
N PRO A 11 10.42 5.56 -2.51
CA PRO A 11 11.33 4.83 -1.64
C PRO A 11 11.37 5.46 -0.25
N MET A 12 11.33 4.61 0.79
CA MET A 12 11.44 5.03 2.18
C MET A 12 12.89 4.96 2.66
N THR A 13 13.27 5.86 3.57
CA THR A 13 14.56 5.84 4.25
C THR A 13 14.34 5.58 5.73
N PHE A 14 15.00 4.59 6.29
CA PHE A 14 14.88 4.19 7.69
C PHE A 14 16.20 3.63 8.21
N THR A 15 16.44 3.74 9.51
CA THR A 15 17.67 3.22 10.14
C THR A 15 17.57 1.76 10.55
N ASP A 16 16.37 1.33 10.92
CA ASP A 16 16.08 -0.02 11.40
C ASP A 16 14.59 -0.36 11.19
N GLU A 17 14.20 -1.56 11.61
CA GLU A 17 12.84 -2.05 11.48
C GLU A 17 11.84 -1.23 12.29
N GLU A 18 12.24 -0.72 13.45
CA GLU A 18 11.35 0.05 14.33
C GLU A 18 11.07 1.43 13.73
N ASP A 19 12.08 2.10 13.19
CA ASP A 19 11.94 3.36 12.46
C ASP A 19 11.01 3.21 11.24
N LEU A 20 11.18 2.14 10.44
CA LEU A 20 10.25 1.82 9.35
C LEU A 20 8.80 1.71 9.86
N LEU A 21 8.57 0.95 10.93
CA LEU A 21 7.24 0.77 11.51
C LEU A 21 6.67 2.09 12.06
N ASN A 22 7.52 2.99 12.57
CA ASN A 22 7.07 4.31 13.04
C ASN A 22 6.62 5.22 11.89
N GLN A 23 7.21 5.08 10.70
CA GLN A 23 6.92 5.91 9.53
C GLN A 23 5.67 5.49 8.73
N ILE A 24 5.29 4.21 8.76
CA ILE A 24 4.12 3.70 8.01
C ILE A 24 2.79 4.04 8.70
N VAL A 25 1.75 4.27 7.92
CA VAL A 25 0.40 4.65 8.37
C VAL A 25 -0.62 3.57 8.02
N PRO A 26 -1.21 2.88 9.03
CA PRO A 26 -2.26 1.89 8.80
C PRO A 26 -3.48 2.49 8.09
N GLY A 27 -4.08 1.72 7.19
CA GLY A 27 -5.25 2.11 6.40
C GLY A 27 -4.93 3.03 5.22
N GLN A 28 -3.71 3.57 5.13
CA GLN A 28 -3.31 4.50 4.08
C GLN A 28 -2.18 3.94 3.21
N ASP A 29 -1.14 3.37 3.84
CA ASP A 29 0.10 3.06 3.15
C ASP A 29 0.08 1.68 2.49
N GLY A 30 0.27 1.63 1.17
CA GLY A 30 0.63 0.42 0.44
C GLY A 30 2.15 0.27 0.45
N LEU A 31 2.66 -0.92 0.71
CA LEU A 31 4.10 -1.17 0.83
C LEU A 31 4.57 -2.17 -0.21
N ILE A 32 5.72 -1.87 -0.81
CA ILE A 32 6.48 -2.78 -1.66
C ILE A 32 7.78 -3.08 -0.92
N LEU A 33 7.99 -4.34 -0.57
CA LEU A 33 9.22 -4.86 0.02
C LEU A 33 10.04 -5.55 -1.05
N SER A 34 11.34 -5.23 -1.14
CA SER A 34 12.32 -6.02 -1.89
C SER A 34 13.57 -6.27 -1.05
N ALA A 35 14.07 -7.52 -1.07
CA ALA A 35 15.34 -7.90 -0.45
C ALA A 35 15.88 -9.18 -1.11
N ASP A 36 17.19 -9.26 -1.34
CA ASP A 36 17.88 -10.44 -1.89
C ASP A 36 17.22 -11.06 -3.14
N GLY A 37 16.76 -10.22 -4.07
CA GLY A 37 16.10 -10.68 -5.31
C GLY A 37 14.68 -11.21 -5.11
N LYS A 38 14.11 -11.08 -3.90
CA LYS A 38 12.73 -11.39 -3.58
C LYS A 38 11.93 -10.10 -3.39
N SER A 39 10.62 -10.19 -3.61
CA SER A 39 9.72 -9.05 -3.44
C SER A 39 8.32 -9.45 -3.01
N GLY A 40 7.67 -8.58 -2.25
CA GLY A 40 6.27 -8.68 -1.88
C GLY A 40 5.61 -7.31 -1.89
N THR A 41 4.30 -7.26 -2.14
CA THR A 41 3.52 -6.02 -2.09
C THR A 41 2.22 -6.23 -1.31
N PHE A 42 1.85 -5.24 -0.53
CA PHE A 42 0.53 -5.11 0.07
C PHE A 42 -0.11 -3.79 -0.32
N LEU A 43 -1.42 -3.88 -0.62
CA LEU A 43 -2.28 -2.73 -0.85
C LEU A 43 -2.71 -2.11 0.48
N PRO A 44 -3.10 -0.82 0.50
CA PRO A 44 -3.68 -0.20 1.67
C PRO A 44 -4.89 -0.96 2.25
N SER A 45 -5.72 -1.59 1.41
CA SER A 45 -6.87 -2.38 1.87
C SER A 45 -6.51 -3.58 2.74
N VAL A 46 -5.27 -4.07 2.70
CA VAL A 46 -4.84 -5.20 3.54
C VAL A 46 -4.83 -4.81 5.02
N TRP A 47 -4.68 -3.52 5.35
CA TRP A 47 -4.76 -3.01 6.71
C TRP A 47 -6.09 -3.32 7.41
N GLU A 48 -7.19 -3.50 6.66
CA GLU A 48 -8.50 -3.90 7.24
C GLU A 48 -8.44 -5.29 7.88
N THR A 49 -7.58 -6.16 7.37
CA THR A 49 -7.37 -7.53 7.89
C THR A 49 -6.19 -7.63 8.84
N LEU A 50 -5.18 -6.77 8.67
CA LEU A 50 -3.96 -6.72 9.48
C LEU A 50 -3.74 -5.27 9.98
N PRO A 51 -4.51 -4.79 10.97
CA PRO A 51 -4.43 -3.40 11.42
C PRO A 51 -3.14 -3.10 12.21
N GLU A 52 -2.53 -4.14 12.78
CA GLU A 52 -1.30 -4.02 13.56
C GLU A 52 -0.07 -3.95 12.65
N LYS A 53 0.70 -2.85 12.73
CA LYS A 53 1.89 -2.59 11.90
C LYS A 53 2.88 -3.75 11.87
N ARG A 54 3.12 -4.37 13.03
CA ARG A 54 4.06 -5.50 13.17
C ARG A 54 3.54 -6.75 12.49
N GLU A 55 2.24 -7.02 12.55
CA GLU A 55 1.63 -8.19 11.90
C GLU A 55 1.59 -8.00 10.38
N PHE A 56 1.20 -6.80 9.93
CA PHE A 56 1.25 -6.42 8.52
C PHE A 56 2.65 -6.61 7.93
N TRP A 57 3.69 -6.12 8.63
CA TRP A 57 5.07 -6.24 8.19
C TRP A 57 5.57 -7.69 8.15
N ARG A 58 5.27 -8.50 9.18
CA ARG A 58 5.61 -9.94 9.19
C ARG A 58 4.94 -10.68 8.04
N ALA A 59 3.65 -10.45 7.82
CA ALA A 59 2.92 -11.05 6.72
C ALA A 59 3.47 -10.61 5.34
N LEU A 60 3.93 -9.36 5.22
CA LEU A 60 4.57 -8.86 3.99
C LEU A 60 5.90 -9.58 3.71
N LYS A 61 6.73 -9.80 4.74
CA LYS A 61 7.96 -10.61 4.62
C LYS A 61 7.64 -12.03 4.14
N LEU A 62 6.66 -12.68 4.76
CA LEU A 62 6.23 -14.03 4.34
C LEU A 62 5.75 -14.06 2.89
N LYS A 63 4.95 -13.06 2.47
CA LYS A 63 4.52 -12.92 1.08
C LYS A 63 5.69 -12.70 0.12
N ALA A 64 6.74 -12.02 0.57
CA ALA A 64 7.99 -11.87 -0.15
C ALA A 64 8.88 -13.12 -0.09
N HIS A 65 8.43 -14.24 0.48
CA HIS A 65 9.22 -15.46 0.68
C HIS A 65 10.47 -15.24 1.56
N LEU A 66 10.37 -14.31 2.50
CA LEU A 66 11.37 -14.03 3.53
C LEU A 66 10.88 -14.56 4.88
N PRO A 67 11.78 -15.06 5.75
CA PRO A 67 11.43 -15.38 7.13
C PRO A 67 10.84 -14.18 7.88
N GLU A 68 9.95 -14.43 8.85
CA GLU A 68 9.30 -13.35 9.64
C GLU A 68 10.31 -12.46 10.39
N SER A 69 11.39 -13.07 10.89
CA SER A 69 12.48 -12.39 11.60
C SER A 69 13.57 -11.87 10.67
N TYR A 70 13.40 -11.98 9.34
CA TYR A 70 14.40 -11.54 8.39
C TYR A 70 14.60 -10.03 8.45
N TRP A 71 15.85 -9.61 8.58
CA TRP A 71 16.29 -8.24 8.44
C TRP A 71 17.71 -8.23 7.87
N SER A 72 17.98 -7.31 6.96
CA SER A 72 19.29 -7.15 6.33
C SER A 72 19.44 -5.73 5.78
N SER A 73 20.66 -5.34 5.43
CA SER A 73 20.93 -4.08 4.74
C SER A 73 20.44 -4.06 3.28
N SER A 74 19.97 -5.20 2.74
CA SER A 74 19.39 -5.26 1.38
C SER A 74 17.89 -4.98 1.36
N VAL A 75 17.25 -4.82 2.52
CA VAL A 75 15.84 -4.46 2.64
C VAL A 75 15.61 -3.07 2.05
N GLN A 76 14.79 -3.02 1.01
CA GLN A 76 14.30 -1.80 0.38
C GLN A 76 12.78 -1.80 0.50
N VAL A 77 12.23 -0.68 0.96
CA VAL A 77 10.79 -0.48 1.08
C VAL A 77 10.38 0.76 0.30
N SER A 78 9.37 0.62 -0.55
CA SER A 78 8.69 1.74 -1.17
C SER A 78 7.25 1.81 -0.69
N ARG A 79 6.74 3.03 -0.50
CA ARG A 79 5.36 3.31 -0.13
C ARG A 79 4.60 3.89 -1.31
N TYR A 80 3.34 3.53 -1.46
CA TYR A 80 2.41 4.18 -2.39
C TYR A 80 1.04 4.32 -1.75
N HIS A 81 0.23 5.23 -2.28
CA HIS A 81 -1.16 5.42 -1.89
C HIS A 81 -2.09 5.01 -3.02
N THR A 82 -3.25 4.47 -2.66
CA THR A 82 -4.34 4.16 -3.59
C THR A 82 -5.48 5.10 -3.32
N TYR A 83 -5.91 5.85 -4.32
CA TYR A 83 -7.16 6.61 -4.26
C TYR A 83 -8.26 5.82 -4.95
N SER A 84 -9.28 5.41 -4.22
CA SER A 84 -10.52 4.92 -4.81
C SER A 84 -11.37 6.12 -5.21
N ALA A 85 -11.37 6.47 -6.50
CA ALA A 85 -12.39 7.36 -7.03
C ALA A 85 -13.66 6.52 -7.26
N GLU A 86 -14.68 6.76 -6.45
CA GLU A 86 -16.04 6.36 -6.77
C GLU A 86 -16.55 7.37 -7.80
N GLU A 87 -16.85 6.89 -9.00
CA GLU A 87 -17.57 7.67 -10.00
C GLU A 87 -19.01 7.82 -9.50
N ASP A 88 -19.27 8.89 -8.73
CA ASP A 88 -20.64 9.33 -8.47
C ASP A 88 -21.33 9.44 -9.83
N GLU A 89 -22.40 8.67 -10.03
CA GLU A 89 -23.24 8.78 -11.22
C GLU A 89 -23.59 10.26 -11.41
N LEU A 90 -23.00 10.89 -12.42
CA LEU A 90 -23.46 12.20 -12.86
C LEU A 90 -24.96 12.02 -13.13
N PRO A 91 -25.86 12.78 -12.49
CA PRO A 91 -27.24 12.74 -12.89
C PRO A 91 -27.24 13.16 -14.36
N PHE A 92 -27.59 12.23 -15.26
CA PHE A 92 -28.03 12.58 -16.59
C PHE A 92 -29.23 13.49 -16.39
N THR A 93 -29.00 14.80 -16.38
CA THR A 93 -30.08 15.76 -16.52
C THR A 93 -30.51 15.63 -17.97
N ASP A 94 -31.62 14.94 -18.20
CA ASP A 94 -32.41 15.12 -19.41
C ASP A 94 -32.75 16.62 -19.49
N SER A 95 -31.91 17.36 -20.21
CA SER A 95 -32.18 18.73 -20.65
C SER A 95 -32.11 18.72 -22.17
N ASP A 96 -33.03 17.97 -22.75
CA ASP A 96 -33.67 18.35 -24.01
C ASP A 96 -35.19 18.35 -23.77
N SER A 97 -35.61 19.31 -22.94
CA SER A 97 -36.91 19.95 -23.09
C SER A 97 -36.64 21.33 -23.66
N ASP A 98 -36.74 21.46 -24.97
CA ASP A 98 -37.22 22.63 -25.73
C ASP A 98 -36.69 22.58 -27.17
N VAL A 99 -37.53 22.09 -28.10
CA VAL A 99 -38.14 22.83 -29.24
C VAL A 99 -38.79 21.84 -30.21
#